data_AF-F2BAB7-F1
#
_entry.id   AF-F2BAB7-F1
#
_cell.length_a   1.000
_cell.length_b   1.000
_cell.length_c   1.000
_cell.angle_alpha   90.00
_cell.angle_beta   90.00
_cell.angle_gamma   90.00
#
_symmetry.space_group_name_H-M   'P 1'
#
loop_
_entity.id
_entity.type
_entity.pdbx_description
1 polymer ?
#
loop_
_entity_poly.entity_id
_entity_poly.type
_entity_poly.pdbx_seq_one_letter_code
_entity_poly.pdbx_strand_id
1 'polypeptide(L)'
;MRKTGFQKRHPRVGGDGLFYPQEHAMQQTPEQAAAPDPRPPGIHPAAYVLAGISFIPLLGLPFGLAAVIWGLVCRRKRGGKIAALIGAAGMFCTIGVYGALFYFGLQQRGGVYDELRVRLAQTQLATLVQSVEFYKLQHGAYPESLPALQAAQPDTPLFIYDPSDIRATPRLFHYERAGADHYYLRSVGADNIPFTADDILPPTDTAGGKIGLLKEKARP
;
A
#
# COMPACT_ATOMS: atom_id res chain seq x y z
N MET A 1 -6.88 -79.73 71.30
CA MET A 1 -7.84 -80.74 71.78
C MET A 1 -9.05 -80.75 70.86
N ARG A 2 -9.36 -81.92 70.29
CA ARG A 2 -10.56 -82.21 69.49
C ARG A 2 -11.82 -82.05 70.34
N LYS A 3 -12.90 -81.48 69.81
CA LYS A 3 -14.26 -82.07 69.89
C LYS A 3 -15.09 -81.69 68.65
N THR A 4 -15.46 -82.74 67.95
CA THR A 4 -16.44 -82.90 66.88
C THR A 4 -17.85 -82.50 67.31
N GLY A 5 -18.62 -81.90 66.40
CA GLY A 5 -20.07 -81.73 66.51
C GLY A 5 -20.74 -82.00 65.16
N PHE A 6 -21.43 -83.14 65.08
CA PHE A 6 -22.09 -83.70 63.91
C PHE A 6 -23.60 -83.63 64.16
N GLN A 7 -24.40 -83.01 63.29
CA GLN A 7 -25.86 -83.13 63.13
C GLN A 7 -26.26 -82.21 61.96
N LYS A 8 -27.16 -82.50 61.03
CA LYS A 8 -28.07 -83.62 60.72
C LYS A 8 -28.46 -83.41 59.24
N ARG A 9 -28.36 -84.42 58.38
CA ARG A 9 -28.90 -84.36 57.01
C ARG A 9 -30.41 -84.58 57.06
N HIS A 10 -31.16 -83.74 56.35
CA HIS A 10 -32.54 -84.01 55.94
C HIS A 10 -32.62 -84.09 54.40
N PRO A 11 -33.57 -84.87 53.85
CA PRO A 11 -33.45 -85.49 52.54
C PRO A 11 -33.75 -84.55 51.37
N ARG A 12 -33.06 -84.78 50.25
CA ARG A 12 -33.48 -84.32 48.92
C ARG A 12 -34.74 -85.08 48.54
N VAL A 13 -35.84 -84.36 48.33
CA VAL A 13 -36.99 -84.85 47.57
C VAL A 13 -36.88 -84.21 46.19
N GLY A 14 -36.68 -85.06 45.18
CA GLY A 14 -36.71 -84.68 43.78
C GLY A 14 -38.12 -84.31 43.36
N GLY A 15 -38.23 -83.25 42.57
CA GLY A 15 -39.42 -82.88 41.83
C GLY A 15 -38.98 -82.54 40.43
N ASP A 16 -39.10 -83.52 39.53
CA ASP A 16 -38.95 -83.35 38.09
C ASP A 16 -40.07 -82.45 37.58
N GLY A 17 -39.75 -81.17 37.36
CA GLY A 17 -40.62 -80.19 36.74
C GLY A 17 -40.06 -79.79 35.37
N LEU A 18 -40.43 -80.55 34.34
CA LEU A 18 -40.27 -80.19 32.94
C LEU A 18 -41.25 -79.07 32.58
N PHE A 19 -40.86 -77.79 32.60
CA PHE A 19 -41.67 -76.70 32.00
C PHE A 19 -40.78 -75.53 31.50
N TYR A 20 -40.62 -75.48 30.16
CA TYR A 20 -40.24 -74.40 29.22
C TYR A 20 -39.02 -73.47 29.45
N PRO A 21 -38.23 -73.20 28.39
CA PRO A 21 -37.13 -72.25 28.44
C PRO A 21 -37.66 -70.82 28.56
N GLN A 22 -37.22 -70.08 29.58
CA GLN A 22 -37.36 -68.63 29.58
C GLN A 22 -36.43 -68.06 28.52
N GLU A 23 -37.03 -67.61 27.42
CA GLU A 23 -36.43 -66.60 26.55
C GLU A 23 -36.20 -65.34 27.39
N HIS A 24 -34.98 -65.17 27.91
CA HIS A 24 -34.52 -63.87 28.35
C HIS A 24 -34.37 -63.00 27.11
N ALA A 25 -35.46 -62.32 26.75
CA ALA A 25 -35.45 -61.19 25.86
C ALA A 25 -34.31 -60.26 26.31
N MET A 26 -33.26 -60.15 25.48
CA MET A 26 -32.31 -59.06 25.58
C MET A 26 -33.11 -57.77 25.45
N GLN A 27 -33.42 -57.15 26.58
CA GLN A 27 -33.76 -55.73 26.62
C GLN A 27 -32.49 -54.98 26.22
N GLN A 28 -32.36 -54.74 24.91
CA GLN A 28 -31.44 -53.75 24.38
C GLN A 28 -31.79 -52.43 25.06
N THR A 29 -30.95 -52.04 26.03
CA THR A 29 -30.96 -50.67 26.55
C THR A 29 -30.77 -49.78 25.32
N PRO A 30 -31.67 -48.83 25.02
CA PRO A 30 -31.47 -47.96 23.88
C PRO A 30 -30.12 -47.29 24.07
N GLU A 31 -29.22 -47.59 23.13
CA GLU A 31 -27.93 -46.95 23.00
C GLU A 31 -28.21 -45.45 23.03
N GLN A 32 -27.90 -44.83 24.16
CA GLN A 32 -28.10 -43.43 24.40
C GLN A 32 -27.06 -42.75 23.52
N ALA A 33 -27.42 -42.56 22.25
CA ALA A 33 -26.59 -41.92 21.24
C ALA A 33 -26.12 -40.60 21.85
N ALA A 34 -24.83 -40.52 22.16
CA ALA A 34 -24.23 -39.31 22.67
C ALA A 34 -24.63 -38.18 21.74
N ALA A 35 -25.40 -37.21 22.25
CA ALA A 35 -25.79 -36.06 21.46
C ALA A 35 -24.52 -35.44 20.87
N PRO A 36 -24.48 -35.12 19.57
CA PRO A 36 -23.29 -34.54 18.96
C PRO A 36 -22.90 -33.29 19.74
N ASP A 37 -21.61 -33.16 20.07
CA ASP A 37 -21.09 -32.01 20.81
C ASP A 37 -21.65 -30.70 20.23
N PRO A 38 -22.14 -29.78 21.08
CA PRO A 38 -22.71 -28.53 20.61
C PRO A 38 -21.67 -27.77 19.81
N ARG A 39 -21.99 -27.48 18.53
CA ARG A 39 -21.07 -26.77 17.64
C ARG A 39 -20.68 -25.43 18.28
N PRO A 40 -19.40 -25.04 18.23
CA PRO A 40 -18.97 -23.77 18.80
C PRO A 40 -19.73 -22.61 18.16
N PRO A 41 -20.13 -21.59 18.94
CA PRO A 41 -20.90 -20.47 18.44
C PRO A 41 -20.14 -19.74 17.32
N GLY A 42 -20.88 -19.32 16.29
CA GLY A 42 -20.35 -18.52 15.20
C GLY A 42 -19.95 -17.12 15.66
N ILE A 43 -18.98 -16.53 14.97
CA ILE A 43 -18.72 -15.09 15.09
C ILE A 43 -19.91 -14.28 14.54
N HIS A 44 -20.13 -13.09 15.09
CA HIS A 44 -21.19 -12.20 14.63
C HIS A 44 -21.00 -11.82 13.14
N PRO A 45 -22.06 -11.84 12.30
CA PRO A 45 -21.95 -11.55 10.86
C PRO A 45 -21.28 -10.21 10.52
N ALA A 46 -21.45 -9.21 11.39
CA ALA A 46 -20.80 -7.90 11.23
C ALA A 46 -19.27 -7.99 11.12
N ALA A 47 -18.62 -9.01 11.69
CA ALA A 47 -17.18 -9.19 11.55
C ALA A 47 -16.77 -9.46 10.09
N TYR A 48 -17.60 -10.17 9.32
CA TYR A 48 -17.36 -10.40 7.90
C TYR A 48 -17.65 -9.16 7.06
N VAL A 49 -18.69 -8.40 7.41
CA VAL A 49 -19.00 -7.11 6.75
C VAL A 49 -17.84 -6.13 6.95
N LEU A 50 -17.33 -6.02 8.18
CA LEU A 50 -16.18 -5.20 8.53
C LEU A 50 -14.92 -5.63 7.75
N ALA A 51 -14.69 -6.95 7.66
CA ALA A 51 -13.60 -7.50 6.88
C ALA A 51 -13.77 -7.23 5.37
N GLY A 52 -14.99 -7.27 4.84
CA GLY A 52 -15.27 -6.93 3.44
C GLY A 52 -15.03 -5.45 3.13
N ILE A 53 -15.42 -4.55 4.03
CA ILE A 53 -15.17 -3.10 3.91
C ILE A 53 -13.66 -2.80 3.84
N SER A 54 -12.81 -3.68 4.37
CA SER A 54 -11.35 -3.51 4.28
C SER A 54 -10.78 -3.54 2.85
N PHE A 55 -11.59 -3.88 1.85
CA PHE A 55 -11.20 -3.79 0.43
C PHE A 55 -11.54 -2.45 -0.22
N ILE A 56 -12.26 -1.56 0.47
CA ILE A 56 -12.53 -0.22 -0.03
C ILE A 56 -11.24 0.60 0.11
N PRO A 57 -10.70 1.18 -0.99
CA PRO A 57 -9.52 2.04 -0.92
C PRO A 57 -9.69 3.16 0.11
N LEU A 58 -8.59 3.61 0.75
CA LEU A 58 -8.53 4.52 1.91
C LEU A 58 -9.07 3.96 3.23
N LEU A 59 -10.17 3.20 3.18
CA LEU A 59 -10.79 2.60 4.37
C LEU A 59 -10.15 1.26 4.74
N GLY A 60 -9.38 0.65 3.85
CA GLY A 60 -8.89 -0.71 4.03
C GLY A 60 -8.03 -0.94 5.28
N LEU A 61 -7.19 0.03 5.65
CA LEU A 61 -6.32 -0.04 6.81
C LEU A 61 -7.08 -0.04 8.15
N PRO A 62 -7.92 0.97 8.49
CA PRO A 62 -8.62 1.00 9.77
C PRO A 62 -9.63 -0.15 9.91
N PHE A 63 -10.39 -0.46 8.85
CA PHE A 63 -11.40 -1.51 8.89
C PHE A 63 -10.79 -2.91 8.84
N GLY A 64 -9.70 -3.09 8.08
CA GLY A 64 -8.91 -4.33 8.08
C GLY A 64 -8.28 -4.63 9.43
N LEU A 65 -7.67 -3.62 10.08
CA LEU A 65 -7.10 -3.76 11.42
C LEU A 65 -8.17 -4.12 12.46
N ALA A 66 -9.33 -3.45 12.43
CA ALA A 66 -10.44 -3.76 13.33
C ALA A 66 -10.96 -5.18 13.13
N ALA A 67 -11.08 -5.64 11.87
CA ALA A 67 -11.48 -7.01 11.54
C ALA A 67 -10.45 -8.06 11.99
N VAL A 68 -9.16 -7.77 11.87
CA VAL A 68 -8.07 -8.63 12.37
C VAL A 68 -8.15 -8.74 13.89
N ILE A 69 -8.23 -7.62 14.62
CA ILE A 69 -8.33 -7.63 16.09
C ILE A 69 -9.57 -8.41 16.53
N TRP A 70 -10.73 -8.12 15.95
CA TRP A 70 -11.98 -8.81 16.28
C TRP A 70 -11.89 -10.31 15.98
N GLY A 71 -11.37 -10.67 14.80
CA GLY A 71 -11.20 -12.07 14.38
C GLY A 71 -10.23 -12.84 15.27
N LEU A 72 -9.14 -12.21 15.74
CA LEU A 72 -8.18 -12.80 16.66
C LEU A 72 -8.72 -12.94 18.09
N VAL A 73 -9.44 -11.94 18.60
CA VAL A 73 -10.15 -12.02 19.89
C VAL A 73 -11.17 -13.18 19.85
N CYS A 74 -11.87 -13.34 18.72
CA CYS A 74 -12.82 -14.42 18.50
C CYS A 74 -12.21 -15.67 17.85
N ARG A 75 -10.89 -15.89 17.91
CA ARG A 75 -10.21 -17.00 17.18
C ARG A 75 -10.69 -18.41 17.52
N ARG A 76 -11.28 -18.58 18.71
CA ARG A 76 -11.87 -19.86 19.18
C ARG A 76 -13.30 -20.06 18.68
N LYS A 77 -13.96 -19.00 18.19
CA LYS A 77 -15.30 -19.07 17.58
C LYS A 77 -15.18 -19.48 16.12
N ARG A 78 -16.22 -20.15 15.61
CA ARG A 78 -16.27 -20.55 14.21
C ARG A 78 -16.27 -19.30 13.32
N GLY A 79 -15.28 -19.19 12.45
CA GLY A 79 -15.14 -18.05 11.52
C GLY A 79 -14.26 -16.89 11.98
N GLY A 80 -13.82 -16.84 13.23
CA GLY A 80 -12.96 -15.74 13.71
C GLY A 80 -11.64 -15.63 12.95
N LYS A 81 -10.99 -16.78 12.69
CA LYS A 81 -9.77 -16.83 11.86
C LYS A 81 -10.00 -16.41 10.41
N ILE A 82 -11.19 -16.71 9.87
CA ILE A 82 -11.56 -16.37 8.48
C ILE A 82 -11.77 -14.86 8.38
N ALA A 83 -12.51 -14.25 9.31
CA ALA A 83 -12.69 -12.80 9.36
C ALA A 83 -11.36 -12.05 9.49
N ALA A 84 -10.45 -12.55 10.34
CA ALA A 84 -9.10 -11.99 10.45
C ALA A 84 -8.30 -12.10 9.14
N LEU A 85 -8.37 -13.25 8.45
CA LEU A 85 -7.69 -13.44 7.17
C LEU A 85 -8.22 -12.50 6.08
N ILE A 86 -9.54 -12.33 5.99
CA ILE A 86 -10.18 -11.42 5.02
C ILE A 86 -9.76 -9.97 5.32
N GLY A 87 -9.79 -9.55 6.60
CA GLY A 87 -9.35 -8.21 7.00
C GLY A 87 -7.88 -7.94 6.71
N ALA A 88 -7.01 -8.93 6.95
CA ALA A 88 -5.60 -8.85 6.59
C ALA A 88 -5.41 -8.74 5.07
N ALA A 89 -6.13 -9.54 4.28
CA ALA A 89 -6.06 -9.50 2.83
C ALA A 89 -6.49 -8.15 2.25
N GLY A 90 -7.56 -7.53 2.76
CA GLY A 90 -7.99 -6.19 2.31
C GLY A 90 -6.99 -5.10 2.69
N MET A 91 -6.37 -5.19 3.88
CA MET A 91 -5.28 -4.31 4.28
C MET A 91 -4.07 -4.43 3.34
N PHE A 92 -3.63 -5.65 3.03
CA PHE A 92 -2.54 -5.89 2.07
C PHE A 92 -2.90 -5.45 0.65
N CYS A 93 -4.15 -5.63 0.22
CA CYS A 93 -4.63 -5.13 -1.07
C CYS A 93 -4.50 -3.60 -1.14
N THR A 94 -4.93 -2.91 -0.08
CA THR A 94 -4.82 -1.46 0.03
C THR A 94 -3.36 -1.01 -0.03
N ILE A 95 -2.49 -1.62 0.77
CA ILE A 95 -1.04 -1.34 0.75
C ILE A 95 -0.45 -1.61 -0.63
N GLY A 96 -0.83 -2.71 -1.28
CA GLY A 96 -0.36 -3.07 -2.62
C GLY A 96 -0.79 -2.06 -3.69
N VAL A 97 -2.05 -1.64 -3.68
CA VAL A 97 -2.57 -0.63 -4.63
C VAL A 97 -1.88 0.71 -4.43
N TYR A 98 -1.79 1.22 -3.20
CA TYR A 98 -1.13 2.51 -2.95
C TYR A 98 0.39 2.44 -3.13
N GLY A 99 1.01 1.33 -2.76
CA GLY A 99 2.42 1.07 -3.01
C GLY A 99 2.72 1.04 -4.51
N ALA A 100 1.85 0.40 -5.30
CA ALA A 100 1.95 0.40 -6.75
C ALA A 100 1.75 1.80 -7.35
N LEU A 101 0.73 2.54 -6.92
CA LEU A 101 0.51 3.93 -7.37
C LEU A 101 1.69 4.84 -7.03
N PHE A 102 2.24 4.72 -5.82
CA PHE A 102 3.42 5.45 -5.40
C PHE A 102 4.65 5.06 -6.24
N TYR A 103 4.88 3.76 -6.42
CA TYR A 103 6.02 3.26 -7.19
C TYR A 103 5.92 3.66 -8.66
N PHE A 104 4.85 3.28 -9.35
CA PHE A 104 4.65 3.56 -10.77
C PHE A 104 4.40 5.04 -11.08
N GLY A 105 3.85 5.79 -10.12
CA GLY A 105 3.61 7.21 -10.28
C GLY A 105 4.84 8.05 -9.98
N LEU A 106 5.42 7.89 -8.80
CA LEU A 106 6.44 8.82 -8.31
C LEU A 106 7.86 8.30 -8.50
N GLN A 107 8.08 6.98 -8.42
CA GLN A 107 9.41 6.38 -8.34
C GLN A 107 9.92 5.75 -9.65
N GLN A 108 9.01 5.17 -10.45
CA GLN A 108 9.35 4.48 -11.68
C GLN A 108 9.69 5.51 -12.77
N ARG A 109 10.82 5.27 -13.44
CA ARG A 109 11.28 6.04 -14.60
C ARG A 109 10.45 5.66 -15.82
N GLY A 110 10.10 6.63 -16.65
CA GLY A 110 9.09 6.48 -17.71
C GLY A 110 7.67 6.30 -17.15
N GLY A 111 7.44 6.72 -15.91
CA GLY A 111 6.18 6.51 -15.20
C GLY A 111 5.03 7.34 -15.78
N VAL A 112 3.81 7.06 -15.31
CA VAL A 112 2.57 7.71 -15.83
C VAL A 112 2.60 9.24 -15.73
N TYR A 113 3.38 9.79 -14.79
CA TYR A 113 3.50 11.24 -14.60
C TYR A 113 4.69 11.89 -15.32
N ASP A 114 5.55 11.14 -16.01
CA ASP A 114 6.76 11.72 -16.60
C ASP A 114 6.46 12.70 -17.72
N GLU A 115 5.49 12.40 -18.60
CA GLU A 115 5.07 13.36 -19.63
C GLU A 115 4.51 14.65 -19.01
N LEU A 116 3.75 14.52 -17.90
CA LEU A 116 3.22 15.67 -17.17
C LEU A 116 4.36 16.51 -16.57
N ARG A 117 5.37 15.87 -15.99
CA ARG A 117 6.56 16.55 -15.45
C ARG A 117 7.35 17.27 -16.53
N VAL A 118 7.52 16.64 -17.69
CA VAL A 118 8.18 17.28 -18.85
C VAL A 118 7.42 18.53 -19.29
N ARG A 119 6.10 18.43 -19.46
CA ARG A 119 5.25 19.59 -19.83
C ARG A 119 5.30 20.70 -18.78
N LEU A 120 5.32 20.32 -17.50
CA LEU A 120 5.43 21.27 -16.40
C LEU A 120 6.81 21.96 -16.40
N ALA A 121 7.90 21.21 -16.60
CA ALA A 121 9.23 21.76 -16.74
C ALA A 121 9.31 22.75 -17.92
N GLN A 122 8.78 22.39 -19.08
CA GLN A 122 8.74 23.27 -20.25
C GLN A 122 7.97 24.57 -19.99
N THR A 123 6.85 24.50 -19.29
CA THR A 123 6.05 25.68 -18.95
C THR A 123 6.80 26.60 -17.99
N GLN A 124 7.40 26.04 -16.94
CA GLN A 124 8.19 26.83 -15.98
C GLN A 124 9.44 27.43 -16.65
N LEU A 125 10.12 26.67 -17.50
CA LEU A 125 11.25 27.14 -18.30
C LEU A 125 10.85 28.31 -19.22
N ALA A 126 9.68 28.25 -19.87
CA ALA A 126 9.20 29.34 -20.70
C ALA A 126 9.01 30.64 -19.90
N THR A 127 8.41 30.56 -18.71
CA THR A 127 8.26 31.70 -17.80
C THR A 127 9.62 32.23 -17.32
N LEU A 128 10.55 31.34 -16.97
CA LEU A 128 11.89 31.74 -16.54
C LEU A 128 12.67 32.46 -17.65
N VAL A 129 12.58 32.00 -18.91
CA VAL A 129 13.18 32.71 -20.05
C VAL A 129 12.65 34.14 -20.12
N GLN A 130 11.33 34.33 -20.05
CA GLN A 130 10.74 35.66 -20.09
C GLN A 130 11.26 36.56 -18.97
N SER A 131 11.33 36.04 -17.75
CA SER A 131 11.82 36.79 -16.59
C SER A 131 13.31 37.09 -16.64
N VAL A 132 14.14 36.18 -17.17
CA VAL A 132 15.58 36.39 -17.37
C VAL A 132 15.82 37.49 -18.40
N GLU A 133 15.12 37.46 -19.54
CA GLU A 133 15.24 38.50 -20.56
C GLU A 133 14.74 39.85 -20.03
N PHE A 134 13.62 39.85 -19.32
CA PHE A 134 13.10 41.06 -18.68
C PHE A 134 14.08 41.65 -17.66
N TYR A 135 14.73 40.80 -16.85
CA TYR A 135 15.76 41.23 -15.91
C TYR A 135 16.91 41.94 -16.62
N LYS A 136 17.39 41.39 -17.74
CA LYS A 136 18.45 42.02 -18.55
C LYS A 136 18.00 43.38 -19.10
N LEU A 137 16.77 43.52 -19.55
CA LEU A 137 16.23 44.81 -20.02
C LEU A 137 16.23 45.88 -18.92
N GLN A 138 16.01 45.50 -17.67
CA GLN A 138 15.97 46.42 -16.54
C GLN A 138 17.37 46.75 -15.97
N HIS A 139 18.26 45.77 -15.90
CA HIS A 139 19.54 45.89 -15.20
C HIS A 139 20.76 46.00 -16.14
N GLY A 140 20.55 45.80 -17.45
CA GLY A 140 21.61 45.79 -18.47
C GLY A 140 22.42 44.50 -18.54
N ALA A 141 22.24 43.56 -17.60
CA ALA A 141 22.96 42.29 -17.55
C ALA A 141 22.04 41.14 -17.10
N TYR A 142 22.41 39.91 -17.47
CA TYR A 142 21.73 38.71 -16.99
C TYR A 142 21.97 38.45 -15.49
N PRO A 143 20.99 37.88 -14.76
CA PRO A 143 21.10 37.64 -13.34
C PRO A 143 22.26 36.67 -13.01
N GLU A 144 22.87 36.81 -11.84
CA GLU A 144 23.95 35.91 -11.39
C GLU A 144 23.45 34.47 -11.21
N SER A 145 22.19 34.29 -10.80
CA SER A 145 21.57 33.00 -10.54
C SER A 145 20.04 33.09 -10.53
N LEU A 146 19.36 31.93 -10.60
CA LEU A 146 17.90 31.88 -10.50
C LEU A 146 17.35 32.37 -9.14
N PRO A 147 17.98 32.07 -7.98
CA PRO A 147 17.58 32.69 -6.72
C PRO A 147 17.73 34.22 -6.71
N ALA A 148 18.79 34.75 -7.34
CA ALA A 148 18.95 36.21 -7.46
C ALA A 148 17.86 36.83 -8.34
N LEU A 149 17.47 36.15 -9.43
CA LEU A 149 16.33 36.55 -10.26
C LEU A 149 15.02 36.56 -9.47
N GLN A 150 14.76 35.51 -8.69
CA GLN A 150 13.56 35.40 -7.83
C GLN A 150 13.52 36.50 -6.78
N ALA A 151 14.65 36.80 -6.14
CA ALA A 151 14.75 37.88 -5.16
C ALA A 151 14.53 39.28 -5.78
N ALA A 152 14.93 39.48 -7.03
CA ALA A 152 14.75 40.74 -7.75
C ALA A 152 13.31 40.95 -8.28
N GLN A 153 12.49 39.90 -8.35
CA GLN A 153 11.11 39.93 -8.84
C GLN A 153 10.13 39.31 -7.82
N PRO A 154 10.03 39.86 -6.60
CA PRO A 154 9.24 39.24 -5.51
C PRO A 154 7.74 39.14 -5.83
N ASP A 155 7.22 40.04 -6.66
CA ASP A 155 5.81 40.07 -7.06
C ASP A 155 5.48 39.09 -8.20
N THR A 156 6.50 38.45 -8.79
CA THR A 156 6.33 37.46 -9.87
C THR A 156 6.56 36.06 -9.31
N PRO A 157 5.59 35.13 -9.42
CA PRO A 157 5.75 33.78 -8.92
C PRO A 157 6.69 32.98 -9.84
N LEU A 158 7.99 33.05 -9.56
CA LEU A 158 9.02 32.33 -10.31
C LEU A 158 9.29 30.96 -9.68
N PHE A 159 9.01 29.90 -10.44
CA PHE A 159 9.31 28.53 -10.07
C PHE A 159 10.70 28.16 -10.60
N ILE A 160 11.68 28.15 -9.70
CA ILE A 160 13.10 27.90 -10.04
C ILE A 160 13.54 26.46 -9.85
N TYR A 161 12.69 25.62 -9.24
CA TYR A 161 12.96 24.21 -8.98
C TYR A 161 12.49 23.35 -10.14
N ASP A 162 13.30 22.36 -10.50
CA ASP A 162 13.04 21.47 -11.62
C ASP A 162 11.99 20.40 -11.25
N PRO A 163 10.79 20.42 -11.85
CA PRO A 163 9.72 19.47 -11.52
C PRO A 163 9.98 18.06 -12.07
N SER A 164 10.99 17.87 -12.93
CA SER A 164 11.42 16.54 -13.36
C SER A 164 12.26 15.82 -12.29
N ASP A 165 12.76 16.56 -11.29
CA ASP A 165 13.52 15.98 -10.19
C ASP A 165 12.59 15.44 -9.08
N ILE A 166 12.60 14.12 -8.93
CA ILE A 166 11.78 13.39 -7.95
C ILE A 166 12.45 13.19 -6.59
N ARG A 167 13.64 13.76 -6.38
CA ARG A 167 14.35 13.66 -5.09
C ARG A 167 13.62 14.45 -4.01
N ALA A 168 13.84 14.07 -2.75
CA ALA A 168 13.25 14.74 -1.59
C ALA A 168 13.63 16.24 -1.52
N THR A 169 14.83 16.58 -1.97
CA THR A 169 15.28 17.95 -2.17
C THR A 169 15.39 18.21 -3.67
N PRO A 170 14.39 18.87 -4.28
CA PRO A 170 14.42 19.12 -5.71
C PRO A 170 15.56 20.09 -6.04
N ARG A 171 16.27 19.81 -7.13
CA ARG A 171 17.28 20.71 -7.68
C ARG A 171 16.64 21.93 -8.32
N LEU A 172 17.46 22.95 -8.52
CA LEU A 172 17.12 24.08 -9.40
C LEU A 172 17.24 23.67 -10.87
N PHE A 173 16.55 24.39 -11.75
CA PHE A 173 16.90 24.37 -13.16
C PHE A 173 18.37 24.76 -13.35
N HIS A 174 19.03 24.15 -14.32
CA HIS A 174 20.39 24.52 -14.67
C HIS A 174 20.38 25.86 -15.39
N TYR A 175 21.13 26.80 -14.83
CA TYR A 175 21.32 28.14 -15.34
C TYR A 175 22.82 28.44 -15.37
N GLU A 176 23.33 28.84 -16.53
CA GLU A 176 24.73 29.19 -16.73
C GLU A 176 24.80 30.38 -17.70
N ARG A 177 25.47 31.48 -17.32
CA ARG A 177 25.73 32.57 -18.26
C ARG A 177 26.81 32.18 -19.26
N ALA A 178 26.60 32.51 -20.52
CA ALA A 178 27.50 32.27 -21.63
C ALA A 178 28.02 33.62 -22.18
N GLY A 179 28.91 34.27 -21.42
CA GLY A 179 29.37 35.62 -21.73
C GLY A 179 28.35 36.71 -21.35
N ALA A 180 28.43 37.87 -21.99
CA ALA A 180 27.60 39.04 -21.67
C ALA A 180 26.18 38.94 -22.25
N ASP A 181 26.06 38.31 -23.42
CA ASP A 181 24.83 38.35 -24.22
C ASP A 181 24.08 37.04 -24.31
N HIS A 182 24.59 35.98 -23.67
CA HIS A 182 23.96 34.68 -23.74
C HIS A 182 23.91 33.95 -22.40
N TYR A 183 23.04 32.95 -22.32
CA TYR A 183 22.95 32.02 -21.19
C TYR A 183 22.32 30.70 -21.63
N TYR A 184 22.52 29.67 -20.81
CA TYR A 184 21.87 28.38 -20.89
C TYR A 184 20.82 28.28 -19.78
N LEU A 185 19.65 27.75 -20.13
CA LEU A 185 18.59 27.45 -19.18
C LEU A 185 17.91 26.14 -19.58
N ARG A 186 17.90 25.15 -18.68
CA ARG A 186 17.35 23.82 -18.96
C ARG A 186 17.05 23.03 -17.68
N SER A 187 16.22 22.00 -17.81
CA SER A 187 16.26 20.87 -16.88
C SER A 187 17.36 19.90 -17.31
N VAL A 188 18.08 19.33 -16.34
CA VAL A 188 19.19 18.38 -16.59
C VAL A 188 18.75 16.90 -16.57
N GLY A 189 17.46 16.66 -16.83
CA GLY A 189 16.94 15.31 -17.01
C GLY A 189 17.20 14.34 -15.86
N ALA A 190 17.17 13.04 -16.16
CA ALA A 190 17.36 12.00 -15.17
C ALA A 190 18.84 11.78 -14.83
N ASP A 191 19.75 12.03 -15.76
CA ASP A 191 21.18 11.75 -15.61
C ASP A 191 21.91 12.79 -14.74
N ASN A 192 21.30 13.96 -14.50
CA ASN A 192 21.87 15.09 -13.77
C ASN A 192 23.10 15.71 -14.43
N ILE A 193 23.30 15.46 -15.72
CA ILE A 193 24.42 15.97 -16.49
C ILE A 193 23.83 16.98 -17.47
N PRO A 194 24.20 18.27 -17.41
CA PRO A 194 23.71 19.22 -18.39
C PRO A 194 24.31 18.91 -19.77
N PHE A 195 23.58 19.31 -20.81
CA PHE A 195 23.95 19.17 -22.22
C PHE A 195 23.92 17.73 -22.74
N THR A 196 22.98 16.94 -22.25
CA THR A 196 22.71 15.56 -22.67
C THR A 196 21.35 15.44 -23.36
N ALA A 197 21.02 14.24 -23.85
CA ALA A 197 19.82 14.01 -24.65
C ALA A 197 18.52 13.99 -23.84
N ASP A 198 18.60 13.80 -22.51
CA ASP A 198 17.46 13.82 -21.60
C ASP A 198 17.20 15.20 -20.98
N ASP A 199 18.00 16.21 -21.34
CA ASP A 199 17.72 17.60 -21.00
C ASP A 199 16.35 18.04 -21.53
N ILE A 200 15.57 18.71 -20.68
CA ILE A 200 14.33 19.36 -21.12
C ILE A 200 14.63 20.83 -21.37
N LEU A 201 14.45 21.24 -22.62
CA LEU A 201 14.69 22.60 -23.07
C LEU A 201 13.40 23.45 -23.00
N PRO A 202 13.54 24.78 -22.88
CA PRO A 202 12.42 25.69 -23.07
C PRO A 202 11.76 25.47 -24.45
N PRO A 203 10.44 25.68 -24.59
CA PRO A 203 9.73 25.55 -25.86
C PRO A 203 10.41 26.34 -27.00
N THR A 204 10.32 25.82 -28.22
CA THR A 204 10.92 26.45 -29.41
C THR A 204 10.45 27.87 -29.64
N ASP A 205 9.19 28.14 -29.32
CA ASP A 205 8.50 29.40 -29.57
C ASP A 205 8.95 30.49 -28.61
N THR A 206 9.58 30.10 -27.50
CA THR A 206 10.21 31.03 -26.56
C THR A 206 11.48 31.65 -27.16
N ALA A 207 12.10 31.00 -28.16
CA ALA A 207 13.30 31.47 -28.86
C ALA A 207 12.99 32.37 -30.07
N GLY A 208 12.12 33.37 -29.89
CA GLY A 208 12.03 34.48 -30.85
C GLY A 208 13.42 35.12 -30.98
N GLY A 209 13.99 35.16 -32.19
CA GLY A 209 15.43 35.28 -32.49
C GLY A 209 16.20 36.55 -32.07
N LYS A 210 15.84 37.18 -30.95
CA LYS A 210 16.54 38.31 -30.31
C LYS A 210 16.83 38.08 -28.81
N ILE A 211 16.59 36.87 -28.30
CA ILE A 211 16.83 36.53 -26.89
C ILE A 211 18.21 35.87 -26.71
N GLY A 212 18.77 35.93 -25.50
CA GLY A 212 20.13 35.42 -25.22
C GLY A 212 20.19 33.91 -24.95
N LEU A 213 19.06 33.21 -24.91
CA LEU A 213 19.01 31.77 -24.64
C LEU A 213 19.75 30.95 -25.71
N LEU A 214 20.72 30.14 -25.28
CA LEU A 214 21.39 29.13 -26.09
C LEU A 214 20.88 27.72 -25.74
N LYS A 215 20.69 26.89 -26.77
CA LYS A 215 20.22 25.49 -26.62
C LYS A 215 21.38 24.50 -26.58
N GLU A 216 22.41 24.75 -27.37
CA GLU A 216 23.55 23.85 -27.53
C GLU A 216 24.82 24.54 -27.03
N LYS A 217 25.66 23.78 -26.35
CA LYS A 217 27.02 24.20 -26.01
C LYS A 217 27.95 23.57 -27.04
N ALA A 218 28.70 24.39 -27.77
CA ALA A 218 29.71 23.88 -28.69
C ALA A 218 30.65 22.96 -27.91
N ARG A 219 30.74 21.70 -28.32
CA ARG A 219 31.69 20.76 -27.73
C ARG A 219 33.10 21.25 -28.11
N PRO A 220 34.04 21.35 -27.14
CA PRO A 220 35.42 21.74 -27.43
C PRO A 220 36.10 20.77 -28.39
#